data_AF-A0AAW1CL98-F1
#
_entry.id   AF-A0AAW1CL98-F1
#
_cell.length_a   1.000
_cell.length_b   1.000
_cell.length_c   1.000
_cell.angle_alpha   90.00
_cell.angle_beta   90.00
_cell.angle_gamma   90.00
#
_symmetry.space_group_name_H-M   'P 1'
#
loop_
_entity.id
_entity.type
_entity.pdbx_description
1 polymer ?
#
loop_
_entity_poly.entity_id
_entity_poly.type
_entity_poly.pdbx_seq_one_letter_code
_entity_poly.pdbx_strand_id
1 'polypeptide(L)'
;MPTVEPFRMDDLSLALTSGPNGYKIVLRDMDIYGSSNFTVTKLKLGYNGAPFEAKIKIPKMSIEARYTSTGVLIILPASGNGTFNANLADILATVKGTVREVNKNGKDYLHVDKLDVDLAIKDARMSVRKIFNNNRILTEATNLFLRENGHEILRVMMPQLRQKLATVFKRVANQLLSNVPIEVFYSEN
;
A
#
# COMPACT_ATOMS: atom_id res chain seq x y z
N MET A 1 7.42 -16.56 7.72
CA MET A 1 7.34 -15.16 7.27
C MET A 1 6.64 -15.13 5.91
N PRO A 2 5.85 -14.10 5.57
CA PRO A 2 5.25 -14.01 4.24
C PRO A 2 6.34 -14.00 3.16
N THR A 3 6.05 -14.53 1.98
CA THR A 3 6.96 -14.42 0.83
C THR A 3 7.24 -12.95 0.54
N VAL A 4 8.51 -12.62 0.34
CA VAL A 4 8.96 -11.24 0.11
C VAL A 4 8.65 -10.79 -1.33
N GLU A 5 8.53 -11.75 -2.24
CA GLU A 5 8.26 -11.54 -3.66
C GLU A 5 7.51 -12.77 -4.26
N PRO A 6 6.29 -12.61 -4.81
CA PRO A 6 5.45 -11.43 -4.62
C PRO A 6 5.09 -11.26 -3.14
N PHE A 7 4.98 -10.02 -2.70
CA PHE A 7 4.30 -9.71 -1.45
C PHE A 7 2.79 -9.92 -1.67
N ARG A 8 2.21 -10.85 -0.93
CA ARG A 8 0.79 -11.20 -1.06
C ARG A 8 -0.07 -10.49 -0.03
N MET A 9 -1.18 -9.94 -0.49
CA MET A 9 -2.18 -9.32 0.37
C MET A 9 -3.58 -9.81 -0.02
N ASP A 10 -4.30 -10.36 0.95
CA ASP A 10 -5.59 -11.05 0.73
C ASP A 10 -6.64 -10.11 0.16
N ASP A 11 -6.80 -8.92 0.76
CA ASP A 11 -7.72 -7.92 0.27
C ASP A 11 -7.28 -6.48 0.59
N LEU A 12 -7.69 -5.56 -0.28
CA LEU A 12 -7.66 -4.12 -0.05
C LEU A 12 -8.99 -3.51 -0.49
N SER A 13 -9.73 -2.96 0.47
CA SER A 13 -10.99 -2.25 0.22
C SER A 13 -10.83 -0.74 0.38
N LEU A 14 -11.25 0.01 -0.63
CA LEU A 14 -11.22 1.48 -0.67
C LEU A 14 -12.60 2.03 -1.07
N ALA A 15 -13.04 3.10 -0.41
CA ALA A 15 -14.28 3.83 -0.65
C ALA A 15 -13.98 5.30 -1.00
N LEU A 16 -13.66 5.58 -2.25
CA LEU A 16 -13.01 6.82 -2.70
C LEU A 16 -13.89 8.06 -2.65
N THR A 17 -15.19 7.91 -2.88
CA THR A 17 -16.15 9.03 -2.84
C THR A 17 -17.35 8.68 -1.98
N SER A 18 -18.00 9.71 -1.43
CA SER A 18 -19.16 9.59 -0.54
C SER A 18 -20.48 9.71 -1.31
N GLY A 19 -21.58 9.32 -0.67
CA GLY A 19 -22.94 9.45 -1.22
C GLY A 19 -23.46 8.17 -1.89
N PRO A 20 -24.70 8.19 -2.42
CA PRO A 20 -25.38 7.00 -2.96
C PRO A 20 -24.61 6.28 -4.06
N ASN A 21 -23.86 7.05 -4.88
CA ASN A 21 -23.07 6.55 -6.00
C ASN A 21 -21.56 6.59 -5.73
N GLY A 22 -21.17 6.67 -4.45
CA GLY A 22 -19.78 6.71 -4.03
C GLY A 22 -18.99 5.52 -4.58
N TYR A 23 -17.82 5.80 -5.14
CA TYR A 23 -16.98 4.77 -5.73
C TYR A 23 -16.34 3.92 -4.66
N LYS A 24 -16.56 2.61 -4.77
CA LYS A 24 -15.93 1.60 -3.92
C LYS A 24 -15.20 0.62 -4.81
N ILE A 25 -14.04 0.19 -4.36
CA ILE A 25 -13.24 -0.85 -5.01
C ILE A 25 -12.73 -1.82 -3.94
N VAL A 26 -12.80 -3.10 -4.26
CA VAL A 26 -12.20 -4.18 -3.49
C VAL A 26 -11.25 -4.91 -4.41
N LEU A 27 -9.97 -4.93 -4.04
CA LEU A 27 -8.94 -5.74 -4.65
C LEU A 27 -8.77 -7.00 -3.79
N ARG A 28 -8.68 -8.17 -4.42
CA ARG A 28 -8.47 -9.47 -3.77
C ARG A 28 -7.34 -10.22 -4.43
N ASP A 29 -6.69 -11.07 -3.65
CA ASP A 29 -5.58 -11.93 -4.09
C ASP A 29 -4.52 -11.09 -4.80
N MET A 30 -4.05 -10.05 -4.11
CA MET A 30 -3.09 -9.13 -4.68
C MET A 30 -1.70 -9.77 -4.64
N ASP A 31 -1.11 -9.94 -5.82
CA ASP A 31 0.31 -10.23 -5.98
C ASP A 31 1.03 -8.92 -6.29
N ILE A 32 1.91 -8.51 -5.38
CA ILE A 32 2.69 -7.27 -5.50
C ILE A 32 4.15 -7.64 -5.75
N TYR A 33 4.67 -7.21 -6.88
CA TYR A 33 6.02 -7.46 -7.33
C TYR A 33 6.89 -6.20 -7.25
N GLY A 34 8.18 -6.38 -6.99
CA GLY A 34 9.18 -5.30 -6.91
C GLY A 34 9.21 -4.57 -5.57
N SER A 35 8.31 -4.89 -4.63
CA SER A 35 8.32 -4.34 -3.26
C SER A 35 9.57 -4.71 -2.49
N SER A 36 10.21 -5.83 -2.84
CA SER A 36 11.48 -6.30 -2.28
C SER A 36 12.69 -5.48 -2.73
N ASN A 37 12.62 -4.85 -3.90
CA ASN A 37 13.67 -4.00 -4.46
C ASN A 37 13.49 -2.56 -3.98
N PHE A 38 13.71 -2.34 -2.68
CA PHE A 38 13.63 -1.02 -2.07
C PHE A 38 15.00 -0.55 -1.57
N THR A 39 15.16 0.76 -1.46
CA THR A 39 16.32 1.38 -0.84
C THR A 39 15.86 2.32 0.28
N VAL A 40 16.37 2.12 1.50
CA VAL A 40 16.18 3.08 2.59
C VAL A 40 17.16 4.23 2.36
N THR A 41 16.65 5.39 1.97
CA THR A 41 17.46 6.58 1.69
C THR A 41 17.72 7.42 2.93
N LYS A 42 16.90 7.23 3.97
CA LYS A 42 17.05 7.88 5.27
C LYS A 42 16.41 7.03 6.34
N LEU A 43 17.10 6.87 7.47
CA LEU A 43 16.54 6.28 8.67
C LEU A 43 16.89 7.16 9.87
N LYS A 44 15.88 7.56 10.62
CA LYS A 44 15.99 8.19 11.92
C LYS A 44 15.31 7.26 12.91
N LEU A 45 16.08 6.75 13.86
CA LEU A 45 15.54 5.93 14.93
C LEU A 45 14.86 6.82 15.97
N GLY A 46 13.71 6.37 16.45
CA GLY A 46 13.03 6.98 17.59
C GLY A 46 13.54 6.35 18.89
N TYR A 47 13.73 7.16 19.93
CA TYR A 47 14.10 6.72 21.27
C TYR A 47 13.38 7.58 22.31
N ASN A 48 13.02 7.03 23.47
CA ASN A 48 12.30 7.74 24.55
C ASN A 48 11.06 8.52 24.10
N GLY A 49 10.23 7.92 23.25
CA GLY A 49 9.01 8.55 22.73
C GLY A 49 9.21 9.50 21.55
N ALA A 50 10.45 9.76 21.14
CA ALA A 50 10.71 10.45 19.88
C ALA A 50 10.27 9.58 18.69
N PRO A 51 9.66 10.18 17.64
CA PRO A 51 9.20 9.42 16.50
C PRO A 51 10.37 8.93 15.64
N PHE A 52 10.24 7.71 15.11
CA PHE A 52 11.10 7.23 14.04
C PHE A 52 10.62 7.78 12.69
N GLU A 53 11.54 7.90 11.73
CA GLU A 53 11.25 8.27 10.34
C GLU A 53 12.12 7.44 9.41
N ALA A 54 11.52 6.78 8.42
CA ALA A 54 12.21 6.12 7.33
C ALA A 54 11.74 6.72 6.00
N LYS A 55 12.69 6.99 5.09
CA LYS A 55 12.42 7.30 3.69
C LYS A 55 12.86 6.13 2.84
N ILE A 56 11.94 5.63 2.02
CA ILE A 56 12.11 4.43 1.23
C ILE A 56 11.86 4.80 -0.23
N LYS A 57 12.75 4.35 -1.12
CA LYS A 57 12.58 4.44 -2.56
C LYS A 57 12.32 3.04 -3.13
N ILE A 58 11.29 2.91 -3.95
CA ILE A 58 11.00 1.69 -4.71
C ILE A 58 11.01 2.07 -6.20
N PRO A 59 11.99 1.60 -7.00
CA PRO A 59 12.14 2.02 -8.38
C PRO A 59 10.97 1.60 -9.26
N LYS A 60 10.47 0.37 -9.08
CA LYS A 60 9.38 -0.22 -9.87
C LYS A 60 8.56 -1.16 -9.01
N MET A 61 7.25 -1.13 -9.17
CA MET A 61 6.31 -2.06 -8.54
C MET A 61 5.23 -2.44 -9.54
N SER A 62 4.91 -3.73 -9.63
CA SER A 62 3.76 -4.23 -10.38
C SER A 62 2.76 -4.83 -9.41
N ILE A 63 1.48 -4.60 -9.64
CA ILE A 63 0.38 -5.13 -8.82
C ILE A 63 -0.58 -5.82 -9.75
N GLU A 64 -0.89 -7.07 -9.43
CA GLU A 64 -1.94 -7.85 -10.09
C GLU A 64 -2.98 -8.24 -9.05
N ALA A 65 -4.26 -8.05 -9.35
CA ALA A 65 -5.34 -8.35 -8.42
C ALA A 65 -6.65 -8.71 -9.14
N ARG A 66 -7.49 -9.49 -8.48
CA ARG A 66 -8.92 -9.55 -8.83
C ARG A 66 -9.59 -8.31 -8.26
N TYR A 67 -10.43 -7.63 -9.05
CA TYR A 67 -11.12 -6.44 -8.58
C TYR A 67 -12.63 -6.55 -8.71
N THR A 68 -13.32 -5.86 -7.81
CA THR A 68 -14.75 -5.56 -7.91
C THR A 68 -14.95 -4.11 -7.51
N SER A 69 -15.74 -3.38 -8.28
CA SER A 69 -16.04 -1.97 -8.02
C SER A 69 -17.51 -1.64 -8.22
N THR A 70 -17.95 -0.58 -7.55
CA THR A 70 -19.30 -0.03 -7.66
C THR A 70 -19.25 1.49 -7.64
N GLY A 71 -20.22 2.15 -8.26
CA GLY A 71 -20.37 3.61 -8.26
C GLY A 71 -19.64 4.30 -9.40
N VAL A 72 -19.31 5.57 -9.19
CA VAL A 72 -18.75 6.48 -10.22
C VAL A 72 -17.35 6.94 -9.83
N LEU A 73 -16.34 6.53 -10.61
CA LEU A 73 -14.96 6.96 -10.44
C LEU A 73 -14.75 8.33 -11.11
N ILE A 74 -14.69 9.38 -10.30
CA ILE A 74 -14.59 10.80 -10.73
C ILE A 74 -15.81 11.21 -11.56
N ILE A 75 -15.87 10.80 -12.83
CA ILE A 75 -17.01 11.00 -13.74
C ILE A 75 -17.46 9.72 -14.46
N LEU A 76 -16.65 8.66 -14.41
CA LEU A 76 -16.90 7.43 -15.17
C LEU A 76 -17.71 6.44 -14.31
N PRO A 77 -18.91 6.00 -14.75
CA PRO A 77 -19.58 4.85 -14.17
C PRO A 77 -18.68 3.62 -14.30
N ALA A 78 -18.12 3.18 -13.18
CA ALA A 78 -17.04 2.20 -13.15
C ALA A 78 -17.43 1.01 -12.27
N SER A 79 -18.67 0.56 -12.37
CA SER A 79 -19.15 -0.63 -11.68
C SER A 79 -18.81 -1.87 -12.50
N GLY A 80 -18.14 -2.84 -11.90
CA GLY A 80 -17.72 -4.03 -12.62
C GLY A 80 -16.84 -4.95 -11.80
N ASN A 81 -16.42 -6.04 -12.41
CA ASN A 81 -15.47 -6.98 -11.85
C ASN A 81 -14.55 -7.47 -12.97
N GLY A 82 -13.36 -7.93 -12.60
CA GLY A 82 -12.37 -8.41 -13.55
C GLY A 82 -10.99 -8.49 -12.90
N THR A 83 -9.95 -8.29 -13.71
CA THR A 83 -8.56 -8.22 -13.22
C THR A 83 -8.04 -6.80 -13.32
N PHE A 84 -7.42 -6.32 -12.27
CA PHE A 84 -6.75 -5.03 -12.18
C PHE A 84 -5.24 -5.23 -12.26
N ASN A 85 -4.55 -4.38 -13.01
CA ASN A 85 -3.10 -4.32 -13.05
C ASN A 85 -2.63 -2.88 -12.86
N ALA A 86 -1.61 -2.68 -12.04
CA ALA A 86 -0.94 -1.39 -11.90
C ALA A 86 0.57 -1.56 -12.04
N ASN A 87 1.19 -0.72 -12.86
CA ASN A 87 2.63 -0.56 -12.92
C ASN A 87 2.97 0.83 -12.38
N LEU A 88 3.74 0.85 -11.30
CA LEU A 88 4.17 2.04 -10.60
C LEU A 88 5.69 2.17 -10.73
N ALA A 89 6.19 3.39 -10.90
CA ALA A 89 7.63 3.64 -10.91
C ALA A 89 7.99 4.91 -10.12
N ASP A 90 9.24 4.93 -9.66
CA ASP A 90 9.80 6.01 -8.85
C ASP A 90 8.90 6.34 -7.62
N ILE A 91 8.60 5.31 -6.83
CA ILE A 91 7.80 5.46 -5.60
C ILE A 91 8.73 5.94 -4.48
N LEU A 92 8.32 7.01 -3.81
CA LEU A 92 8.92 7.50 -2.58
C LEU A 92 7.92 7.32 -1.44
N ALA A 93 8.27 6.50 -0.47
CA ALA A 93 7.49 6.32 0.75
C ALA A 93 8.19 7.00 1.93
N THR A 94 7.44 7.73 2.75
CA THR A 94 7.89 8.20 4.05
C THR A 94 7.05 7.50 5.11
N VAL A 95 7.71 6.74 5.98
CA VAL A 95 7.07 6.06 7.11
C VAL A 95 7.51 6.76 8.38
N LYS A 96 6.55 7.15 9.22
CA LYS A 96 6.82 7.77 10.52
C LYS A 96 6.02 7.08 11.60
N GLY A 97 6.48 7.10 12.83
CA GLY A 97 5.74 6.48 13.91
C GLY A 97 6.42 6.59 15.24
N THR A 98 5.81 6.00 16.26
CA THR A 98 6.38 5.91 17.61
C THR A 98 6.49 4.45 18.01
N VAL A 99 7.54 4.14 18.76
CA VAL A 99 7.77 2.82 19.34
C VAL A 99 7.85 2.93 20.86
N ARG A 100 7.52 1.85 21.53
CA ARG A 100 7.75 1.64 22.97
C ARG A 100 8.39 0.28 23.21
N GLU A 101 9.01 0.14 24.36
CA GLU A 101 9.58 -1.12 24.82
C GLU A 101 8.52 -1.95 25.55
N VAL A 102 8.58 -3.26 25.36
CA VAL A 102 7.69 -4.23 25.99
C VAL A 102 8.54 -5.38 26.52
N ASN A 103 8.58 -5.54 27.84
CA ASN A 103 9.24 -6.69 28.46
C ASN A 103 8.37 -7.95 28.30
N LYS A 104 8.98 -9.03 27.82
CA LYS A 104 8.37 -10.37 27.78
C LYS A 104 9.41 -11.39 28.23
N ASN A 105 9.12 -12.08 29.33
CA ASN A 105 9.98 -13.12 29.91
C ASN A 105 11.42 -12.63 30.17
N GLY A 106 11.57 -11.41 30.69
CA GLY A 106 12.87 -10.83 31.02
C GLY A 106 13.68 -10.31 29.83
N LYS A 107 13.10 -10.27 28.62
CA LYS A 107 13.70 -9.66 27.44
C LYS A 107 12.84 -8.49 26.94
N ASP A 108 13.48 -7.41 26.52
CA ASP A 108 12.79 -6.25 25.98
C ASP A 108 12.63 -6.35 24.47
N TYR A 109 11.45 -5.97 23.97
CA TYR A 109 11.08 -5.99 22.55
C TYR A 109 10.51 -4.63 22.16
N LEU A 110 10.73 -4.21 20.92
CA LEU A 110 10.08 -3.03 20.38
C LEU A 110 8.63 -3.32 19.98
N HIS A 111 7.77 -2.34 20.22
CA HIS A 111 6.39 -2.34 19.75
C HIS A 111 6.06 -0.99 19.11
N VAL A 112 5.55 -1.02 17.88
CA VAL A 112 5.07 0.16 17.16
C VAL A 112 3.68 0.53 17.65
N ASP A 113 3.53 1.71 18.26
CA ASP A 113 2.25 2.23 18.75
C ASP A 113 1.50 3.02 17.68
N LYS A 114 2.20 3.87 16.95
CA LYS A 114 1.66 4.70 15.87
C LYS A 114 2.52 4.52 14.63
N LEU A 115 1.88 4.47 13.48
CA LEU A 115 2.57 4.40 12.19
C LEU A 115 1.72 5.15 11.18
N ASP A 116 2.36 6.07 10.47
CA ASP A 116 1.82 6.84 9.37
C ASP A 116 2.67 6.57 8.13
N VAL A 117 2.00 6.54 6.99
CA VAL A 117 2.62 6.32 5.68
C VAL A 117 2.23 7.47 4.77
N ASP A 118 3.21 8.05 4.12
CA ASP A 118 3.03 8.95 2.99
C ASP A 118 3.70 8.37 1.75
N LEU A 119 3.09 8.60 0.59
CA LEU A 119 3.51 8.06 -0.70
C LEU A 119 3.48 9.16 -1.76
N ALA A 120 4.59 9.28 -2.49
CA ALA A 120 4.65 9.99 -3.76
C ALA A 120 4.99 8.98 -4.85
N ILE A 121 4.15 8.91 -5.88
CA ILE A 121 4.35 8.01 -7.02
C ILE A 121 4.48 8.91 -8.25
N LYS A 122 5.65 8.85 -8.90
CA LYS A 122 5.94 9.70 -10.06
C LYS A 122 5.26 9.19 -11.32
N ASP A 123 5.24 7.88 -11.53
CA ASP A 123 4.67 7.27 -12.73
C ASP A 123 3.72 6.16 -12.33
N ALA A 124 2.48 6.21 -12.83
CA ALA A 124 1.47 5.20 -12.54
C ALA A 124 0.64 4.88 -13.77
N ARG A 125 0.63 3.59 -14.14
CA ARG A 125 -0.18 3.06 -15.24
C ARG A 125 -1.10 1.99 -14.70
N MET A 126 -2.39 2.24 -14.79
CA MET A 126 -3.44 1.32 -14.33
C MET A 126 -4.21 0.78 -15.52
N SER A 127 -4.63 -0.47 -15.42
CA SER A 127 -5.47 -1.10 -16.45
C SER A 127 -6.36 -2.16 -15.85
N VAL A 128 -7.46 -2.41 -16.54
CA VAL A 128 -8.42 -3.45 -16.21
C VAL A 128 -8.64 -4.37 -17.41
N ARG A 129 -8.95 -5.64 -17.14
CA ARG A 129 -9.31 -6.64 -18.15
C ARG A 129 -10.47 -7.49 -17.65
N LYS A 130 -11.13 -8.17 -18.58
CA LYS A 130 -12.28 -9.06 -18.32
C LYS A 130 -13.46 -8.36 -17.63
N ILE A 131 -13.74 -7.12 -18.05
CA ILE A 131 -14.79 -6.27 -17.49
C ILE A 131 -16.00 -6.21 -18.43
N PHE A 132 -17.17 -5.82 -17.92
CA PHE A 132 -18.39 -5.63 -18.72
C PHE A 132 -18.71 -6.80 -19.67
N ASN A 133 -18.64 -8.04 -19.18
CA ASN A 133 -18.82 -9.26 -19.99
C ASN A 133 -17.91 -9.29 -21.25
N ASN A 134 -16.68 -8.79 -21.14
CA ASN A 134 -15.70 -8.68 -22.22
C ASN A 134 -16.10 -7.73 -23.37
N ASN A 135 -16.97 -6.75 -23.11
CA ASN A 135 -17.26 -5.70 -24.10
C ASN A 135 -15.99 -4.89 -24.38
N ARG A 136 -15.43 -5.05 -25.58
CA ARG A 136 -14.17 -4.41 -26.00
C ARG A 136 -14.25 -2.88 -25.98
N ILE A 137 -15.37 -2.30 -26.40
CA ILE A 137 -15.52 -0.83 -26.48
C ILE A 137 -15.48 -0.23 -25.07
N LEU A 138 -16.28 -0.77 -24.15
CA LEU A 138 -16.29 -0.30 -22.76
C LEU A 138 -14.96 -0.55 -22.06
N THR A 139 -14.30 -1.67 -22.36
CA THR A 139 -12.97 -1.99 -21.82
C THR A 139 -11.93 -0.98 -22.28
N GLU A 140 -11.88 -0.66 -23.58
CA GLU A 140 -10.94 0.33 -24.11
C GLU A 140 -11.25 1.74 -23.63
N ALA A 141 -12.52 2.15 -23.55
CA ALA A 141 -12.92 3.44 -22.99
C ALA A 141 -12.49 3.58 -21.53
N THR A 142 -12.67 2.51 -20.73
CA THR A 142 -12.24 2.48 -19.32
C THR A 142 -10.72 2.58 -19.21
N ASN A 143 -9.98 1.79 -19.99
CA ASN A 143 -8.52 1.82 -19.98
C ASN A 143 -7.95 3.14 -20.50
N LEU A 144 -8.60 3.78 -21.48
CA LEU A 144 -8.25 5.14 -21.91
C LEU A 144 -8.43 6.12 -20.74
N PHE A 145 -9.58 6.10 -20.07
CA PHE A 145 -9.82 6.94 -18.91
C PHE A 145 -8.76 6.74 -17.81
N LEU A 146 -8.43 5.49 -17.47
CA LEU A 146 -7.39 5.17 -16.48
C LEU A 146 -6.00 5.71 -16.87
N ARG A 147 -5.63 5.64 -18.15
CA ARG A 147 -4.36 6.17 -18.64
C ARG A 147 -4.32 7.70 -18.59
N GLU A 148 -5.36 8.37 -19.06
CA GLU A 148 -5.42 9.84 -19.12
C GLU A 148 -5.55 10.46 -17.71
N ASN A 149 -6.15 9.75 -16.75
CA ASN A 149 -6.48 10.30 -15.43
C ASN A 149 -5.73 9.60 -14.28
N GLY A 150 -4.65 8.88 -14.57
CA GLY A 150 -3.95 8.03 -13.59
C GLY A 150 -3.52 8.79 -12.32
N HIS A 151 -2.95 9.99 -12.47
CA HIS A 151 -2.55 10.82 -11.33
C HIS A 151 -3.72 11.33 -10.50
N GLU A 152 -4.82 11.71 -11.16
CA GLU A 152 -6.02 12.18 -10.47
C GLU A 152 -6.68 11.05 -9.67
N ILE A 153 -6.75 9.86 -10.26
CA ILE A 153 -7.23 8.66 -9.58
C ILE A 153 -6.35 8.36 -8.36
N LEU A 154 -5.01 8.38 -8.51
CA LEU A 154 -4.10 8.21 -7.37
C LEU A 154 -4.34 9.26 -6.28
N ARG A 155 -4.55 10.52 -6.65
CA ARG A 155 -4.81 11.61 -5.71
C ARG A 155 -6.06 11.35 -4.87
N VAL A 156 -7.14 10.89 -5.50
CA VAL A 156 -8.39 10.52 -4.83
C VAL A 156 -8.22 9.27 -3.95
N MET A 157 -7.41 8.30 -4.37
CA MET A 157 -7.13 7.07 -3.62
C MET A 157 -6.23 7.28 -2.40
N MET A 158 -5.33 8.26 -2.48
CA MET A 158 -4.20 8.39 -1.55
C MET A 158 -4.60 8.45 -0.08
N PRO A 159 -5.62 9.22 0.36
CA PRO A 159 -5.96 9.32 1.78
C PRO A 159 -6.28 7.96 2.42
N GLN A 160 -7.09 7.13 1.74
CA GLN A 160 -7.45 5.81 2.26
C GLN A 160 -6.33 4.79 2.09
N LEU A 161 -5.58 4.88 0.99
CA LEU A 161 -4.43 4.03 0.77
C LEU A 161 -3.40 4.19 1.90
N ARG A 162 -3.09 5.43 2.30
CA ARG A 162 -2.20 5.74 3.43
C ARG A 162 -2.67 5.07 4.73
N GLN A 163 -3.96 5.20 5.07
CA GLN A 163 -4.52 4.60 6.29
C GLN A 163 -4.47 3.06 6.28
N LYS A 164 -4.82 2.44 5.15
CA LYS A 164 -4.78 0.99 4.99
C LYS A 164 -3.36 0.45 5.06
N LEU A 165 -2.42 1.07 4.35
CA LEU A 165 -1.02 0.66 4.38
C LEU A 165 -0.39 0.86 5.76
N ALA A 166 -0.71 1.96 6.45
CA ALA A 166 -0.27 2.16 7.83
C ALA A 166 -0.72 1.01 8.75
N THR A 167 -1.96 0.56 8.61
CA THR A 167 -2.50 -0.56 9.38
C THR A 167 -1.77 -1.88 9.07
N VAL A 168 -1.55 -2.17 7.79
CA VAL A 168 -0.85 -3.39 7.35
C VAL A 168 0.61 -3.38 7.80
N PHE A 169 1.33 -2.29 7.54
CA PHE A 169 2.74 -2.17 7.90
C PHE A 169 2.96 -2.19 9.41
N LYS A 170 2.09 -1.54 10.19
CA LYS A 170 2.14 -1.65 11.66
C LYS A 170 1.99 -3.09 12.12
N ARG A 171 1.06 -3.85 11.54
CA ARG A 171 0.84 -5.27 11.87
C ARG A 171 2.07 -6.11 11.55
N VAL A 172 2.61 -5.98 10.33
CA VAL A 172 3.81 -6.71 9.89
C VAL A 172 5.01 -6.35 10.75
N ALA A 173 5.26 -5.05 11.00
CA ALA A 173 6.36 -4.59 11.83
C ALA A 173 6.27 -5.16 13.24
N ASN A 174 5.10 -5.11 13.89
CA ASN A 174 4.91 -5.67 15.23
C ASN A 174 5.07 -7.18 15.29
N GLN A 175 4.67 -7.91 14.24
CA GLN A 175 4.91 -9.35 14.16
C GLN A 175 6.40 -9.68 14.05
N LEU A 176 7.19 -8.87 13.35
CA LEU A 176 8.63 -9.06 13.25
C LEU A 176 9.33 -8.68 14.57
N LEU A 177 9.06 -7.48 15.08
CA LEU A 177 9.70 -6.95 16.29
C LEU A 177 9.36 -7.73 17.56
N SER A 178 8.21 -8.42 17.60
CA SER A 178 7.88 -9.29 18.74
C SER A 178 8.74 -10.54 18.84
N ASN A 179 9.52 -10.87 17.81
CA ASN A 179 10.38 -12.05 17.75
C ASN A 179 11.88 -11.69 17.82
N VAL A 180 12.24 -10.40 17.87
CA VAL A 180 13.63 -9.94 17.89
C VAL A 180 13.84 -9.07 19.13
N PRO A 181 14.61 -9.53 20.13
CA PRO A 181 14.95 -8.73 21.30
C PRO A 181 15.70 -7.45 20.93
N ILE A 182 15.51 -6.40 21.73
CA ILE A 182 16.12 -5.09 21.55
C ILE A 182 17.65 -5.17 21.44
N GLU A 183 18.28 -6.01 22.26
CA GLU A 183 19.73 -6.24 22.30
C GLU A 183 20.33 -6.59 20.93
N VAL A 184 19.58 -7.24 20.04
CA VAL A 184 20.05 -7.59 18.69
C VAL A 184 20.21 -6.36 17.80
N PHE A 185 19.45 -5.29 18.04
CA PHE A 185 19.51 -4.06 17.27
C PHE A 185 20.59 -3.10 17.78
N TYR A 186 20.99 -3.24 19.04
CA TYR A 186 22.03 -2.44 19.69
C TYR A 186 23.23 -3.34 19.99
N SER A 187 23.90 -3.84 18.97
CA SER A 187 25.23 -4.42 19.17
C SER A 187 26.19 -3.32 19.63
N GLU A 188 26.70 -3.44 20.85
CA GLU A 188 27.76 -2.58 21.39
C GLU A 188 28.96 -2.54 20.43
N ASN A 189 29.36 -1.33 20.05
CA ASN A 189 30.75 -1.03 19.71
C ASN A 189 31.47 -0.66 21.01
#